data_AF-A0A165PA79-F1
#
_entry.id   AF-A0A165PA79-F1
#
_cell.length_a   1.000
_cell.length_b   1.000
_cell.length_c   1.000
_cell.angle_alpha   90.00
_cell.angle_beta   90.00
_cell.angle_gamma   90.00
#
_symmetry.space_group_name_H-M   'P 1'
#
loop_
_entity.id
_entity.type
_entity.pdbx_description
1 polymer ?
#
loop_
_entity_poly.entity_id
_entity_poly.type
_entity_poly.pdbx_seq_one_letter_code
_entity_poly.pdbx_strand_id
1 'polypeptide(L)'
;MTHPLKLIDYRVNERGEVSGVLFENPRTSVRRNLYWSACIELSRFTYFGEDWKTILSFDWLVLPSEKTSFEISDQNIDVVECSWYFIYQHITAKSGTLTLEPVDEYRAFEISFSVVVDSPGWDDDPCQDIEIAGTVKLPCSGISLMRNSFFPKPNSEIEAREMIAPFFPEIVDFTLKQQEDEDGWPIQEKTKFHFVPQ
;
A
#
# COMPACT_ATOMS: atom_id res chain seq x y z
N MET A 1 18.79 10.68 -30.65
CA MET A 1 19.60 10.96 -29.46
C MET A 1 18.65 10.85 -28.29
N THR A 2 18.60 9.66 -27.68
CA THR A 2 17.85 9.43 -26.44
C THR A 2 18.60 10.17 -25.33
N HIS A 3 18.01 11.24 -24.82
CA HIS A 3 18.46 11.78 -23.55
C HIS A 3 18.15 10.69 -22.51
N PRO A 4 19.13 10.11 -21.81
CA PRO A 4 18.79 9.36 -20.63
C PRO A 4 18.09 10.37 -19.73
N LEU A 5 16.82 10.12 -19.40
CA LEU A 5 16.13 10.76 -18.29
C LEU A 5 16.86 10.35 -17.01
N LYS A 6 18.09 10.81 -16.85
CA LYS A 6 18.81 10.80 -15.60
C LYS A 6 18.27 11.97 -14.80
N LEU A 7 17.33 11.63 -13.90
CA LEU A 7 17.32 12.10 -12.51
C LEU A 7 16.96 13.60 -12.35
N ILE A 8 16.29 14.13 -11.33
CA ILE A 8 15.71 13.71 -10.05
C ILE A 8 14.73 14.82 -9.72
N ASP A 9 13.57 14.47 -9.17
CA ASP A 9 12.94 15.10 -8.00
C ASP A 9 11.44 14.78 -8.12
N TYR A 10 11.11 13.48 -8.02
CA TYR A 10 9.74 13.13 -7.70
C TYR A 10 9.51 13.69 -6.30
N ARG A 11 8.94 14.89 -6.24
CA ARG A 11 8.52 15.44 -4.97
C ARG A 11 7.37 14.60 -4.54
N VAL A 12 7.54 13.92 -3.40
CA VAL A 12 6.43 13.22 -2.80
C VAL A 12 5.37 14.27 -2.49
N ASN A 13 4.20 14.15 -3.10
CA ASN A 13 3.07 14.90 -2.62
C ASN A 13 2.70 14.19 -1.32
N GLU A 14 2.50 14.92 -0.22
CA GLU A 14 2.12 14.35 1.09
C GLU A 14 0.68 13.79 1.09
N ARG A 15 0.26 13.21 -0.03
CA ARG A 15 -1.05 12.64 -0.33
C ARG A 15 -0.88 11.16 -0.61
N GLY A 16 -1.85 10.39 -0.16
CA GLY A 16 -1.78 8.94 -0.15
C GLY A 16 -2.34 8.40 1.15
N GLU A 17 -2.23 7.09 1.33
CA GLU A 17 -2.66 6.43 2.54
C GLU A 17 -1.94 5.09 2.74
N VAL A 18 -1.94 4.65 3.99
CA VAL A 18 -1.57 3.29 4.37
C VAL A 18 -2.82 2.57 4.86
N SER A 19 -3.05 1.37 4.37
CA SER A 19 -4.20 0.55 4.76
C SER A 19 -3.77 -0.87 5.06
N GLY A 20 -4.44 -1.50 6.03
CA GLY A 20 -4.24 -2.90 6.37
C GLY A 20 -5.39 -3.74 5.84
N VAL A 21 -5.09 -4.96 5.41
CA VAL A 21 -6.08 -6.00 5.11
C VAL A 21 -5.65 -7.28 5.81
N LEU A 22 -6.50 -7.79 6.69
CA LEU A 22 -6.33 -9.16 7.14
C LEU A 22 -6.77 -10.05 5.96
N PHE A 23 -5.96 -11.03 5.59
CA PHE A 23 -6.24 -11.88 4.44
C PHE A 23 -5.75 -13.31 4.66
N GLU A 24 -6.47 -14.27 4.09
CA GLU A 24 -6.07 -15.67 4.02
C GLU A 24 -6.57 -16.25 2.69
N ASN A 25 -5.76 -17.07 2.02
CA ASN A 25 -6.23 -17.87 0.91
C ASN A 25 -5.69 -19.30 1.01
N PRO A 26 -6.48 -20.25 1.53
CA PRO A 26 -6.03 -21.62 1.73
C PRO A 26 -5.82 -22.38 0.42
N ARG A 27 -6.33 -21.87 -0.72
CA ARG A 27 -6.14 -22.50 -2.04
C ARG A 27 -4.81 -22.13 -2.68
N THR A 28 -4.22 -20.99 -2.29
CA THR A 28 -2.98 -20.46 -2.88
C THR A 28 -1.80 -20.47 -1.90
N SER A 29 -1.93 -21.19 -0.76
CA SER A 29 -0.92 -21.24 0.30
C SER A 29 -0.61 -19.89 0.97
N VAL A 30 -1.41 -18.85 0.72
CA VAL A 30 -1.28 -17.56 1.40
C VAL A 30 -1.80 -17.72 2.81
N ARG A 31 -0.88 -17.66 3.77
CA ARG A 31 -1.19 -17.81 5.20
C ARG A 31 -2.03 -16.64 5.67
N ARG A 32 -2.84 -16.88 6.70
CA ARG A 32 -3.53 -15.79 7.38
C ARG A 32 -2.52 -14.81 7.95
N ASN A 33 -2.57 -13.56 7.50
CA ASN A 33 -1.75 -12.49 8.03
C ASN A 33 -2.42 -11.12 7.84
N LEU A 34 -1.89 -10.11 8.51
CA LEU A 34 -2.20 -8.71 8.27
C LEU A 34 -1.22 -8.17 7.23
N TYR A 35 -1.74 -7.89 6.05
CA TYR A 35 -0.99 -7.33 4.92
C TYR A 35 -1.30 -5.85 4.81
N TRP A 36 -0.27 -5.04 4.64
CA TRP A 36 -0.40 -3.61 4.50
C TRP A 36 -0.10 -3.20 3.07
N SER A 37 -0.79 -2.16 2.64
CA SER A 37 -0.55 -1.47 1.37
C SER A 37 -0.31 0.00 1.64
N ALA A 38 0.65 0.58 0.95
CA ALA A 38 0.94 2.02 0.97
C ALA A 38 0.81 2.57 -0.45
N CYS A 39 -0.07 3.56 -0.61
CA CYS A 39 -0.27 4.25 -1.87
C CYS A 39 0.22 5.69 -1.71
N ILE A 40 1.16 6.10 -2.55
CA ILE A 40 1.82 7.41 -2.49
C ILE A 40 1.57 8.15 -3.80
N GLU A 41 0.96 9.34 -3.73
CA GLU A 41 0.88 10.23 -4.88
C GLU A 41 2.23 10.94 -5.07
N LEU A 42 2.85 10.79 -6.23
CA LEU A 42 4.08 11.49 -6.57
C LEU A 42 3.77 12.78 -7.34
N SER A 43 4.73 13.69 -7.40
CA SER A 43 4.65 14.87 -8.26
C SER A 43 4.40 14.47 -9.71
N ARG A 44 3.67 15.33 -10.43
CA ARG A 44 3.36 15.07 -11.83
C ARG A 44 4.64 14.84 -12.63
N PHE A 45 4.60 13.87 -13.52
CA PHE A 45 5.67 13.58 -14.46
C PHE A 45 5.33 14.15 -15.82
N THR A 46 6.18 15.05 -16.32
CA THR A 46 6.01 15.62 -17.65
C THR A 46 6.60 14.67 -18.69
N TYR A 47 5.76 14.18 -19.60
CA TYR A 47 6.15 13.28 -20.69
C TYR A 47 5.49 13.71 -21.98
N PHE A 48 6.28 13.82 -23.06
CA PHE A 48 5.84 14.42 -24.34
C PHE A 48 5.13 15.78 -24.20
N GLY A 49 5.54 16.60 -23.22
CA GLY A 49 4.97 17.92 -22.99
C GLY A 49 3.63 17.92 -22.23
N GLU A 50 3.16 16.77 -21.76
CA GLU A 50 1.96 16.63 -20.94
C GLU A 50 2.30 16.20 -19.52
N ASP A 51 1.58 16.74 -18.53
CA ASP A 51 1.77 16.42 -17.12
C ASP A 51 0.85 15.28 -16.68
N TRP A 52 1.45 14.17 -16.26
CA TRP A 52 0.73 12.97 -15.84
C TRP A 52 0.75 12.81 -14.33
N LYS A 53 -0.37 12.32 -13.78
CA LYS A 53 -0.40 11.85 -12.39
C LYS A 53 0.35 10.53 -12.28
N THR A 54 1.10 10.38 -11.22
CA THR A 54 1.91 9.19 -10.93
C THR A 54 1.62 8.73 -9.51
N ILE A 55 1.54 7.41 -9.34
CA ILE A 55 1.29 6.77 -8.05
C ILE A 55 2.35 5.71 -7.85
N LEU A 56 2.88 5.61 -6.63
CA LEU A 56 3.71 4.50 -6.20
C LEU A 56 2.91 3.68 -5.19
N SER A 57 2.72 2.40 -5.47
CA SER A 57 2.06 1.44 -4.58
C SER A 57 3.08 0.46 -4.04
N PHE A 58 2.99 0.16 -2.75
CA PHE A 58 3.67 -0.95 -2.10
C PHE A 58 2.60 -1.86 -1.51
N ASP A 59 2.63 -3.14 -1.84
CA ASP A 59 1.60 -4.09 -1.49
C ASP A 59 2.19 -5.33 -0.81
N TRP A 60 1.34 -6.03 -0.06
CA TRP A 60 1.67 -7.25 0.68
C TRP A 60 2.70 -7.07 1.80
N LEU A 61 2.80 -5.87 2.36
CA LEU A 61 3.73 -5.56 3.45
C LEU A 61 3.29 -6.23 4.75
N VAL A 62 4.10 -7.14 5.30
CA VAL A 62 3.83 -7.74 6.61
C VAL A 62 4.57 -6.94 7.67
N LEU A 63 3.83 -6.20 8.50
CA LEU A 63 4.41 -5.43 9.60
C LEU A 63 4.56 -6.29 10.86
N PRO A 64 5.80 -6.51 11.36
CA PRO A 64 6.02 -7.24 12.61
C PRO A 64 5.63 -6.50 13.89
N SER A 65 5.54 -5.16 13.91
CA SER A 65 5.01 -4.25 14.98
C SER A 65 5.85 -2.96 15.12
N GLU A 66 7.13 -3.01 14.74
CA GLU A 66 8.08 -1.89 14.79
C GLU A 66 8.41 -1.32 13.40
N LYS A 67 9.32 -0.33 13.37
CA LYS A 67 10.01 0.10 12.15
C LYS A 67 10.53 -1.11 11.39
N THR A 68 10.01 -1.29 10.18
CA THR A 68 10.31 -2.47 9.37
C THR A 68 10.89 -2.04 8.05
N SER A 69 11.99 -2.68 7.67
CA SER A 69 12.63 -2.48 6.37
C SER A 69 12.36 -3.69 5.47
N PHE A 70 12.11 -3.40 4.21
CA PHE A 70 11.82 -4.37 3.17
C PHE A 70 12.79 -4.16 2.01
N GLU A 71 13.25 -5.26 1.44
CA GLU A 71 13.93 -5.26 0.15
C GLU A 71 12.90 -5.52 -0.95
N ILE A 72 12.98 -4.72 -2.02
CA ILE A 72 12.14 -4.85 -3.19
C ILE A 72 12.97 -5.49 -4.28
N SER A 73 12.42 -6.53 -4.91
CA SER A 73 13.04 -7.19 -6.05
C SER A 73 11.98 -7.79 -6.96
N ASP A 74 12.16 -7.63 -8.27
CA ASP A 74 11.35 -8.28 -9.31
C ASP A 74 11.54 -9.81 -9.38
N GLN A 75 12.58 -10.34 -8.73
CA GLN A 75 12.88 -11.78 -8.71
C GLN A 75 12.22 -12.54 -7.56
N ASN A 76 11.57 -11.83 -6.61
CA ASN A 76 11.06 -12.44 -5.39
C ASN A 76 9.59 -12.06 -5.16
N ILE A 77 8.68 -12.85 -5.73
CA ILE A 77 7.22 -12.68 -5.64
C ILE A 77 6.70 -12.80 -4.19
N ASP A 78 7.49 -13.39 -3.29
CA ASP A 78 7.01 -13.84 -1.97
C ASP A 78 7.03 -12.77 -0.86
N VAL A 79 7.52 -11.54 -1.09
CA VAL A 79 7.85 -10.66 0.06
C VAL A 79 7.23 -9.26 0.02
N VAL A 80 7.36 -8.50 -1.08
CA VAL A 80 6.77 -7.15 -1.22
C VAL A 80 6.62 -6.83 -2.71
N GLU A 81 5.44 -6.40 -3.15
CA GLU A 81 5.24 -5.87 -4.51
C GLU A 81 5.33 -4.34 -4.47
N CYS A 82 6.13 -3.76 -5.35
CA CYS A 82 6.19 -2.31 -5.55
C CYS A 82 5.88 -1.99 -7.00
N SER A 83 4.88 -1.15 -7.22
CA SER A 83 4.38 -0.83 -8.55
C SER A 83 4.27 0.68 -8.75
N TRP A 84 4.86 1.16 -9.82
CA TRP A 84 4.74 2.53 -10.29
C TRP A 84 3.68 2.60 -11.38
N TYR A 85 2.67 3.43 -11.15
CA TYR A 85 1.60 3.69 -12.10
C TYR A 85 1.86 4.99 -12.85
N PHE A 86 2.02 4.86 -14.17
CA PHE A 86 2.31 5.95 -15.08
C PHE A 86 1.59 5.73 -16.42
N ILE A 87 0.82 6.72 -16.89
CA ILE A 87 0.05 6.65 -18.16
C ILE A 87 -0.69 5.31 -18.31
N TYR A 88 -1.47 4.93 -17.29
CA TYR A 88 -2.23 3.67 -17.23
C TYR A 88 -1.39 2.38 -17.25
N GLN A 89 -0.07 2.47 -17.22
CA GLN A 89 0.82 1.31 -17.13
C GLN A 89 1.04 0.93 -15.68
N HIS A 90 1.09 -0.37 -15.44
CA HIS A 90 1.57 -0.97 -14.21
C HIS A 90 3.02 -1.40 -14.42
N ILE A 91 3.97 -0.73 -13.75
CA ILE A 91 5.40 -1.01 -13.87
C ILE A 91 5.90 -1.51 -12.51
N THR A 92 6.29 -2.78 -12.45
CA THR A 92 6.89 -3.36 -11.24
C THR A 92 8.31 -2.83 -11.06
N ALA A 93 8.66 -2.45 -9.83
CA ALA A 93 10.02 -2.04 -9.50
C ALA A 93 11.00 -3.21 -9.60
N LYS A 94 12.13 -2.95 -10.26
CA LYS A 94 13.23 -3.88 -10.44
C LYS A 94 13.95 -4.15 -9.13
N SER A 95 14.20 -3.08 -8.39
CA SER A 95 14.87 -3.15 -7.09
C SER A 95 14.51 -1.97 -6.21
N GLY A 96 14.75 -2.10 -4.92
CA GLY A 96 14.65 -0.97 -4.01
C GLY A 96 14.64 -1.36 -2.55
N THR A 97 14.39 -0.35 -1.73
CA THR A 97 14.17 -0.49 -0.30
C THR A 97 12.97 0.32 0.12
N LEU A 98 12.28 -0.17 1.13
CA LEU A 98 11.18 0.50 1.80
C LEU A 98 11.39 0.36 3.29
N THR A 99 11.15 1.44 4.03
CA THR A 99 11.06 1.41 5.48
C THR A 99 9.72 2.00 5.87
N LEU A 100 8.97 1.25 6.67
CA LEU A 100 7.66 1.62 7.15
C LEU A 100 7.70 1.70 8.67
N GLU A 101 7.39 2.87 9.22
CA GLU A 101 7.42 3.15 10.64
C GLU A 101 6.07 3.69 11.10
N PRO A 102 5.37 3.01 12.02
CA PRO A 102 4.15 3.57 12.59
C PRO A 102 4.46 4.80 13.44
N VAL A 103 3.64 5.84 13.32
CA VAL A 103 3.76 7.09 14.09
C VAL A 103 2.39 7.51 14.63
N ASP A 104 2.40 8.31 15.70
CA ASP A 104 1.17 8.79 16.37
C ASP A 104 0.18 7.67 16.70
N GLU A 105 0.64 6.60 17.37
CA GLU A 105 -0.21 5.45 17.74
C GLU A 105 -0.92 4.83 16.51
N TYR A 106 -0.18 4.69 15.41
CA TYR A 106 -0.66 4.12 14.13
C TYR A 106 -1.75 4.94 13.42
N ARG A 107 -1.97 6.19 13.82
CA ARG A 107 -2.79 7.15 13.03
C ARG A 107 -2.13 7.50 11.70
N ALA A 108 -0.82 7.39 11.64
CA ALA A 108 -0.04 7.62 10.43
C ALA A 108 1.18 6.69 10.38
N PHE A 109 1.81 6.66 9.22
CA PHE A 109 3.05 5.94 8.98
C PHE A 109 4.05 6.87 8.32
N GLU A 110 5.28 6.87 8.82
CA GLU A 110 6.41 7.41 8.08
C GLU A 110 6.96 6.33 7.15
N ILE A 111 7.04 6.68 5.87
CA ILE A 111 7.50 5.81 4.80
C ILE A 111 8.75 6.43 4.22
N SER A 112 9.86 5.70 4.22
CA SER A 112 11.08 6.06 3.50
C SER A 112 11.37 5.01 2.44
N PHE A 113 11.57 5.40 1.19
CA PHE A 113 11.76 4.47 0.09
C PHE A 113 12.79 4.95 -0.90
N SER A 114 13.37 4.00 -1.62
CA SER A 114 14.24 4.21 -2.78
C SER A 114 14.07 3.03 -3.72
N VAL A 115 13.48 3.26 -4.89
CA VAL A 115 13.14 2.23 -5.87
C VAL A 115 13.66 2.57 -7.26
N VAL A 116 13.91 1.54 -8.04
CA VAL A 116 14.36 1.64 -9.43
C VAL A 116 13.33 0.94 -10.32
N VAL A 117 12.85 1.65 -11.34
CA VAL A 117 11.88 1.14 -12.31
C VAL A 117 12.40 1.30 -13.74
N ASP A 118 12.02 0.35 -14.60
CA ASP A 118 12.27 0.43 -16.04
C ASP A 118 10.94 0.72 -16.74
N SER A 119 10.78 1.93 -17.27
CA SER A 119 9.61 2.30 -18.06
C SER A 119 9.79 1.88 -19.52
N PRO A 120 8.84 1.14 -20.10
CA PRO A 120 8.86 0.83 -21.53
C PRO A 120 8.63 2.07 -22.39
N GLY A 121 8.14 3.18 -21.81
CA GLY A 121 7.81 4.39 -22.55
C GLY A 121 6.69 4.17 -23.57
N TRP A 122 6.57 5.11 -24.50
CA TRP A 122 5.72 5.04 -25.69
C TRP A 122 6.58 5.34 -26.93
N ASP A 123 6.18 4.84 -28.10
CA ASP A 123 6.81 5.13 -29.40
C ASP A 123 8.35 4.91 -29.41
N ASP A 124 8.79 3.75 -28.93
CA ASP A 124 10.20 3.34 -28.88
C ASP A 124 11.11 4.27 -28.04
N ASP A 125 10.56 4.96 -27.03
CA ASP A 125 11.31 5.79 -26.06
C ASP A 125 11.36 5.18 -24.65
N PRO A 126 11.99 3.99 -24.46
CA PRO A 126 12.10 3.37 -23.15
C PRO A 126 13.00 4.20 -22.23
N CYS A 127 12.56 4.36 -20.98
CA CYS A 127 13.31 5.04 -19.93
C CYS A 127 13.73 4.01 -18.88
N GLN A 128 15.02 3.70 -18.84
CA GLN A 128 15.58 2.68 -17.96
C GLN A 128 16.19 3.31 -16.70
N ASP A 129 16.27 2.52 -15.64
CA ASP A 129 16.88 2.84 -14.36
C ASP A 129 16.37 4.17 -13.77
N ILE A 130 15.06 4.39 -13.82
CA ILE A 130 14.42 5.56 -13.21
C ILE A 130 14.44 5.36 -11.70
N GLU A 131 15.17 6.22 -10.99
CA GLU A 131 15.21 6.23 -9.53
C GLU A 131 14.09 7.10 -8.96
N ILE A 132 13.33 6.53 -8.03
CA ILE A 132 12.27 7.22 -7.28
C ILE A 132 12.56 7.01 -5.80
N ALA A 133 12.82 8.09 -5.07
CA ALA A 133 13.12 8.03 -3.65
C ALA A 133 12.44 9.18 -2.90
N GLY A 134 12.13 8.95 -1.63
CA GLY A 134 11.52 9.97 -0.79
C GLY A 134 11.19 9.47 0.61
N THR A 135 10.83 10.43 1.46
CA THR A 135 10.26 10.19 2.78
C THR A 135 8.95 10.95 2.89
N VAL A 136 7.90 10.29 3.38
CA VAL A 136 6.57 10.87 3.54
C VAL A 136 5.87 10.33 4.77
N LYS A 137 5.06 11.17 5.40
CA LYS A 137 4.13 10.75 6.45
C LYS A 137 2.73 10.63 5.86
N LEU A 138 2.17 9.43 5.86
CA LEU A 138 0.84 9.15 5.31
C LEU A 138 -0.15 8.74 6.40
N PRO A 139 -1.42 9.15 6.31
CA PRO A 139 -2.45 8.72 7.25
C PRO A 139 -2.72 7.22 7.09
N CYS A 140 -3.04 6.57 8.21
CA CYS A 140 -3.57 5.22 8.23
C CYS A 140 -5.08 5.29 7.96
N SER A 141 -5.55 4.75 6.84
CA SER A 141 -6.98 4.68 6.54
C SER A 141 -7.69 3.58 7.35
N GLY A 142 -6.92 2.64 7.91
CA GLY A 142 -7.39 1.63 8.85
C GLY A 142 -7.18 0.20 8.37
N ILE A 143 -7.71 -0.75 9.12
CA ILE A 143 -7.60 -2.19 8.87
C ILE A 143 -8.95 -2.73 8.40
N SER A 144 -8.94 -3.38 7.25
CA SER A 144 -10.09 -3.95 6.58
C SER A 144 -10.11 -5.47 6.70
N LEU A 145 -11.23 -6.03 7.14
CA LEU A 145 -11.48 -7.47 7.20
C LEU A 145 -12.60 -7.82 6.24
N MET A 146 -12.28 -8.43 5.11
CA MET A 146 -13.28 -8.96 4.18
C MET A 146 -13.76 -10.33 4.68
N ARG A 147 -15.02 -10.46 5.11
CA ARG A 147 -15.56 -11.71 5.69
C ARG A 147 -15.46 -12.92 4.75
N ASN A 148 -15.38 -12.71 3.44
CA ASN A 148 -15.23 -13.80 2.47
C ASN A 148 -13.78 -14.28 2.29
N SER A 149 -12.82 -13.62 2.92
CA SER A 149 -11.39 -13.95 2.85
C SER A 149 -10.91 -14.80 4.02
N PHE A 150 -11.80 -15.37 4.84
CA PHE A 150 -11.44 -16.13 6.04
C PHE A 150 -12.32 -17.34 6.30
N PHE A 151 -11.73 -18.35 6.94
CA PHE A 151 -12.45 -19.47 7.55
C PHE A 151 -11.90 -19.78 8.95
N PRO A 152 -12.70 -19.69 10.03
CA PRO A 152 -14.11 -19.30 10.07
C PRO A 152 -14.32 -17.80 9.80
N LYS A 153 -15.54 -17.43 9.38
CA LYS A 153 -15.92 -16.03 9.15
C LYS A 153 -16.30 -15.37 10.49
N PRO A 154 -15.84 -14.14 10.80
CA PRO A 154 -16.26 -13.45 12.00
C PRO A 154 -17.73 -13.05 11.90
N ASN A 155 -18.53 -13.30 12.94
CA ASN A 155 -19.96 -13.00 13.02
C ASN A 155 -20.30 -11.81 13.90
N SER A 156 -19.33 -11.30 14.65
CA SER A 156 -19.45 -10.14 15.50
C SER A 156 -18.20 -9.26 15.41
N GLU A 157 -18.32 -8.02 15.88
CA GLU A 157 -17.15 -7.13 16.03
C GLU A 157 -16.11 -7.73 16.98
N ILE A 158 -16.56 -8.36 18.07
CA ILE A 158 -15.68 -9.00 19.05
C ILE A 158 -14.85 -10.09 18.36
N GLU A 159 -15.50 -11.00 17.61
CA GLU A 159 -14.79 -12.04 16.84
C GLU A 159 -13.83 -11.43 15.81
N ALA A 160 -14.21 -10.34 15.15
CA ALA A 160 -13.34 -9.66 14.19
C ALA A 160 -12.09 -9.07 14.87
N ARG A 161 -12.25 -8.45 16.04
CA ARG A 161 -11.13 -7.93 16.85
C ARG A 161 -10.21 -9.06 17.33
N GLU A 162 -10.80 -10.15 17.82
CA GLU A 162 -10.05 -11.34 18.25
C GLU A 162 -9.24 -11.96 17.09
N MET A 163 -9.73 -11.89 15.84
CA MET A 163 -9.00 -12.36 14.67
C MET A 163 -7.80 -11.48 14.29
N ILE A 164 -7.84 -10.18 14.60
CA ILE A 164 -6.75 -9.22 14.31
C ILE A 164 -5.71 -9.18 15.42
N ALA A 165 -6.16 -9.27 16.68
CA ALA A 165 -5.33 -9.08 17.87
C ALA A 165 -4.00 -9.86 17.88
N PRO A 166 -3.90 -11.10 17.34
CA PRO A 166 -2.61 -11.80 17.27
C PRO A 166 -1.57 -11.15 16.36
N PHE A 167 -2.00 -10.39 15.36
CA PHE A 167 -1.14 -9.70 14.40
C PHE A 167 -0.94 -8.22 14.76
N PHE A 168 -1.87 -7.67 15.52
CA PHE A 168 -1.90 -6.26 15.87
C PHE A 168 -2.58 -6.06 17.23
N PRO A 169 -1.85 -6.29 18.34
CA PRO A 169 -2.39 -6.19 19.70
C PRO A 169 -2.99 -4.83 20.05
N GLU A 170 -2.48 -3.76 19.42
CA GLU A 170 -2.89 -2.36 19.58
C GLU A 170 -4.24 -2.04 18.91
N ILE A 171 -4.91 -3.02 18.29
CA ILE A 171 -6.23 -2.86 17.65
C ILE A 171 -7.34 -2.40 18.61
N VAL A 172 -7.11 -2.51 19.92
CA VAL A 172 -8.04 -2.03 20.97
C VAL A 172 -8.31 -0.52 20.86
N ASP A 173 -7.38 0.24 20.30
CA ASP A 173 -7.49 1.69 20.12
C ASP A 173 -8.19 2.09 18.81
N PHE A 174 -8.72 1.11 18.06
CA PHE A 174 -9.39 1.35 16.79
C PHE A 174 -10.91 1.28 16.94
N THR A 175 -11.63 2.17 16.26
CA THR A 175 -13.10 2.17 16.23
C THR A 175 -13.60 1.47 14.96
N LEU A 176 -14.62 0.63 15.10
CA LEU A 176 -15.32 0.08 13.93
C LEU A 176 -16.11 1.19 13.23
N LYS A 177 -15.77 1.50 11.98
CA LYS A 177 -16.58 2.37 11.13
C LYS A 177 -17.54 1.53 10.29
N GLN A 178 -18.82 1.87 10.34
CA GLN A 178 -19.81 1.36 9.40
C GLN A 178 -19.59 2.09 8.06
N GLN A 179 -19.42 1.34 6.97
CA GLN A 179 -19.34 1.95 5.65
C GLN A 179 -20.73 2.42 5.21
N GLU A 180 -20.77 3.63 4.67
CA GLU A 180 -21.95 4.23 4.05
C GLU A 180 -21.77 4.16 2.52
N ASP A 181 -22.87 4.03 1.77
CA ASP A 181 -22.86 4.15 0.32
C ASP A 181 -22.72 5.62 -0.12
N GLU A 182 -22.70 5.86 -1.44
CA GLU A 182 -22.59 7.20 -2.01
C GLU A 182 -23.72 8.15 -1.57
N ASP A 183 -24.83 7.60 -1.10
CA ASP A 183 -26.02 8.31 -0.61
C ASP A 183 -26.03 8.49 0.92
N GLY A 184 -24.97 8.07 1.61
CA GLY A 184 -24.85 8.17 3.07
C GLY A 184 -25.70 7.13 3.81
N TRP A 185 -26.27 6.13 3.12
CA TRP A 185 -26.98 5.04 3.77
C TRP A 185 -25.99 4.00 4.25
N PRO A 186 -26.18 3.44 5.46
CA PRO A 186 -25.33 2.36 5.92
C PRO A 186 -25.46 1.18 4.95
N ILE A 187 -24.35 0.75 4.36
CA ILE A 187 -24.33 -0.40 3.46
C ILE A 187 -24.83 -1.60 4.26
N GLN A 188 -26.01 -2.11 3.91
CA GLN A 188 -26.65 -3.24 4.60
C GLN A 188 -25.98 -4.58 4.25
N GLU A 189 -24.66 -4.67 4.32
CA GLU A 189 -23.94 -5.93 4.18
C GLU A 189 -22.76 -6.00 5.16
N LYS A 190 -23.01 -6.66 6.30
CA LYS A 190 -22.44 -7.96 6.71
C LYS A 190 -21.21 -8.53 5.98
N THR A 191 -20.32 -7.79 5.33
CA THR A 191 -19.23 -8.37 4.51
C THR A 191 -17.85 -7.82 4.84
N LYS A 192 -17.77 -6.70 5.56
CA LYS A 192 -16.50 -6.08 5.93
C LYS A 192 -16.54 -5.48 7.34
N PHE A 193 -15.48 -5.69 8.12
CA PHE A 193 -15.19 -4.87 9.31
C PHE A 193 -14.06 -3.90 8.96
N HIS A 194 -14.21 -2.62 9.32
CA HIS A 194 -13.19 -1.61 9.05
C HIS A 194 -12.86 -0.85 10.33
N PHE A 195 -11.64 -1.08 10.82
CA PHE A 195 -11.13 -0.52 12.07
C PHE A 195 -10.28 0.71 11.73
N VAL A 196 -10.58 1.86 12.31
CA VAL A 196 -9.82 3.10 12.10
C VAL A 196 -9.15 3.52 13.41
N PRO A 197 -7.87 3.92 13.41
CA PRO A 197 -7.21 4.43 14.62
C PRO A 197 -8.00 5.62 15.20
N GLN A 198 -8.19 5.66 16.53
CA GLN A 198 -8.72 6.84 17.22
C GLN A 198 -7.69 7.93 17.30
#